data_AF-A0A7C9AMJ3-F1
#
_entry.id   AF-A0A7C9AMJ3-F1
#
_cell.length_a   1.000
_cell.length_b   1.000
_cell.length_c   1.000
_cell.angle_alpha   90.00
_cell.angle_beta   90.00
_cell.angle_gamma   90.00
#
_symmetry.space_group_name_H-M   'P 1'
#
loop_
_entity.id
_entity.type
_entity.pdbx_description
1 polymer ?
#
loop_
_entity_poly.entity_id
_entity_poly.type
_entity_poly.pdbx_seq_one_letter_code
_entity_poly.pdbx_strand_id
1 'polypeptide(L)'
;PDLRERLNIRMANEYNYLSQSNCMVIDGVDDALNFHKLQDALGIVRIGKEDQERVFATLAAVLWLGNISFRVVDNENHIEVVTDEALGTVANLMGCSQQDLILVLSTRKIQAGKDSIAKWLTLQQAMDARDALSKFIYARLFDWLVEQVNKSLEVGNWRTGRSISILDIYG
;
A
#
# COMPACT_ATOMS: atom_id res chain seq x y z
N PRO A 1 16.63 -16.21 -2.15
CA PRO A 1 15.99 -15.57 -0.97
C PRO A 1 14.49 -15.83 -0.97
N ASP A 2 13.92 -16.18 0.18
CA ASP A 2 12.47 -16.36 0.30
C ASP A 2 11.74 -15.02 0.08
N LEU A 3 10.52 -15.06 -0.46
CA LEU A 3 9.72 -13.85 -0.74
C LEU A 3 9.61 -12.95 0.51
N ARG A 4 9.45 -13.58 1.68
CA ARG A 4 9.40 -12.92 2.98
C ARG A 4 10.67 -12.10 3.28
N GLU A 5 11.85 -12.63 2.98
CA GLU A 5 13.12 -11.92 3.20
C GLU A 5 13.27 -10.74 2.24
N ARG A 6 12.93 -10.94 0.96
CA ARG A 6 13.04 -9.88 -0.06
C ARG A 6 12.14 -8.68 0.24
N LEU A 7 10.96 -8.96 0.80
CA LEU A 7 9.97 -7.94 1.17
C LEU A 7 10.15 -7.41 2.60
N ASN A 8 11.17 -7.90 3.32
CA ASN A 8 11.40 -7.62 4.74
C ASN A 8 10.11 -7.77 5.57
N ILE A 9 9.43 -8.91 5.47
CA ILE A 9 8.15 -9.12 6.18
C ILE A 9 8.38 -9.63 7.61
N ARG A 10 7.76 -8.93 8.55
CA ARG A 10 7.73 -9.18 10.00
C ARG A 10 6.45 -9.89 10.43
N MET A 11 6.31 -10.19 11.73
CA MET A 11 5.07 -10.76 12.26
C MET A 11 3.93 -9.74 12.16
N ALA A 12 2.68 -10.21 12.02
CA ALA A 12 1.52 -9.33 11.82
C ALA A 12 1.35 -8.30 12.96
N ASN A 13 1.69 -8.65 14.19
CA ASN A 13 1.63 -7.76 15.36
C ASN A 13 2.71 -6.67 15.38
N GLU A 14 3.71 -6.74 14.51
CA GLU A 14 4.74 -5.70 14.36
C GLU A 14 4.28 -4.56 13.44
N TYR A 15 3.12 -4.68 12.79
CA TYR A 15 2.56 -3.66 11.91
C TYR A 15 1.44 -2.86 12.58
N ASN A 16 1.57 -1.54 12.62
CA ASN A 16 0.57 -0.64 13.20
C ASN A 16 -0.80 -0.78 12.51
N TYR A 17 -0.84 -1.02 11.21
CA TYR A 17 -2.09 -1.19 10.47
C TYR A 17 -2.82 -2.52 10.74
N LEU A 18 -2.15 -3.50 11.37
CA LEU A 18 -2.75 -4.80 11.68
C LEU A 18 -3.01 -4.97 13.18
N SER A 19 -2.26 -4.28 14.05
CA SER A 19 -2.26 -4.53 15.50
C SER A 19 -3.30 -3.76 16.32
N GLN A 20 -4.12 -2.91 15.70
CA GLN A 20 -5.05 -2.03 16.43
C GLN A 20 -6.33 -2.73 16.93
N SER A 21 -6.73 -3.84 16.32
CA SER A 21 -8.02 -4.51 16.60
C SER A 21 -7.95 -5.57 17.72
N ASN A 22 -6.75 -5.91 18.21
CA ASN A 22 -6.49 -7.07 19.07
C ASN A 22 -6.99 -8.42 18.51
N CYS A 23 -7.35 -8.50 17.23
CA CYS A 23 -7.84 -9.70 16.56
C CYS A 23 -7.00 -9.96 15.31
N MET A 24 -6.20 -11.03 15.34
CA MET A 24 -5.29 -11.42 14.26
C MET A 24 -5.64 -12.76 13.62
N VAL A 25 -6.60 -13.48 14.20
CA VAL A 25 -6.98 -14.83 13.78
C VAL A 25 -8.49 -14.86 13.68
N ILE A 26 -8.97 -15.41 12.58
CA ILE A 26 -10.39 -15.67 12.36
C ILE A 26 -10.59 -17.18 12.55
N ASP A 27 -11.57 -17.56 13.37
CA ASP A 27 -11.84 -18.97 13.66
C ASP A 27 -12.20 -19.74 12.37
N GLY A 28 -11.60 -20.91 12.21
CA GLY A 28 -11.76 -21.75 11.01
C GLY A 28 -11.06 -21.24 9.74
N VAL A 29 -10.29 -20.14 9.80
CA VAL A 29 -9.56 -19.59 8.64
C VAL A 29 -8.07 -19.90 8.74
N ASP A 30 -7.52 -20.48 7.68
CA ASP A 30 -6.08 -20.67 7.51
C ASP A 30 -5.56 -19.68 6.48
N ASP A 31 -4.92 -18.60 6.95
CA ASP A 31 -4.35 -17.55 6.12
C ASP A 31 -3.24 -18.05 5.21
N ALA A 32 -2.44 -19.02 5.67
CA ALA A 32 -1.38 -19.60 4.85
C ALA A 32 -1.98 -20.39 3.68
N LEU A 33 -3.00 -21.22 3.94
CA LEU A 33 -3.71 -21.94 2.89
C LEU A 33 -4.41 -20.98 1.90
N ASN A 34 -5.07 -19.94 2.41
CA ASN A 34 -5.73 -18.94 1.57
C ASN A 34 -4.75 -18.14 0.72
N PHE A 35 -3.55 -17.84 1.23
CA PHE A 35 -2.50 -17.20 0.46
C PHE A 35 -2.04 -18.06 -0.73
N HIS A 36 -1.84 -19.37 -0.54
CA HIS A 36 -1.51 -20.27 -1.65
C HIS A 36 -2.62 -20.31 -2.70
N LYS A 37 -3.89 -20.43 -2.28
CA LYS A 37 -5.05 -20.38 -3.19
C LYS A 37 -5.12 -19.06 -3.96
N LEU A 38 -4.79 -17.93 -3.32
CA LEU A 38 -4.73 -16.63 -3.96
C LEU A 38 -3.66 -16.59 -5.05
N GLN A 39 -2.45 -17.08 -4.78
CA GLN A 39 -1.36 -17.13 -5.78
C GLN A 39 -1.75 -17.96 -7.01
N ASP A 40 -2.41 -19.10 -6.80
CA ASP A 40 -2.92 -19.94 -7.89
C ASP A 40 -4.01 -19.21 -8.68
N ALA A 41 -4.96 -18.57 -8.00
CA ALA A 41 -6.03 -17.81 -8.64
C ALA A 41 -5.50 -16.62 -9.47
N LEU A 42 -4.51 -15.89 -8.95
CA LEU A 42 -3.82 -14.81 -9.69
C LEU A 42 -3.15 -15.37 -10.96
N GLY A 43 -2.55 -16.55 -10.89
CA GLY A 43 -1.99 -17.24 -12.06
C GLY A 43 -3.03 -17.57 -13.12
N ILE A 44 -4.23 -18.01 -12.72
CA ILE A 44 -5.34 -18.31 -13.63
C ILE A 44 -5.80 -17.06 -14.40
N VAL A 45 -5.87 -15.90 -13.73
CA VAL A 45 -6.21 -14.61 -14.37
C VAL A 45 -5.02 -13.94 -15.06
N ARG A 46 -3.99 -14.72 -15.41
CA ARG A 46 -2.80 -14.30 -16.16
C ARG A 46 -1.92 -13.26 -15.47
N ILE A 47 -2.01 -13.13 -14.15
CA ILE A 47 -1.05 -12.34 -13.36
C ILE A 47 0.14 -13.24 -13.05
N GLY A 48 1.23 -13.03 -13.80
CA GLY A 48 2.45 -13.83 -13.72
C GLY A 48 3.19 -13.65 -12.39
N LYS A 49 4.13 -14.57 -12.10
CA LYS A 49 4.87 -14.57 -10.82
C LYS A 49 5.56 -13.24 -10.51
N GLU A 50 6.16 -12.60 -11.51
CA GLU A 50 6.81 -11.30 -11.33
C GLU A 50 5.81 -10.21 -10.92
N ASP A 51 4.65 -10.15 -11.56
CA ASP A 51 3.60 -9.20 -11.20
C ASP A 51 2.98 -9.51 -9.84
N GLN A 52 2.81 -10.79 -9.49
CA GLN A 52 2.39 -11.19 -8.14
C GLN A 52 3.39 -10.69 -7.08
N GLU A 53 4.69 -10.84 -7.32
CA GLU A 53 5.72 -10.32 -6.42
C GLU A 53 5.64 -8.80 -6.29
N ARG A 54 5.36 -8.07 -7.38
CA ARG A 54 5.15 -6.60 -7.33
C ARG A 54 3.89 -6.21 -6.56
N VAL A 55 2.81 -6.98 -6.68
CA VAL A 55 1.59 -6.81 -5.88
C VAL A 55 1.92 -6.97 -4.39
N PHE A 56 2.62 -8.05 -4.04
CA PHE A 56 3.01 -8.30 -2.64
C PHE A 56 4.02 -7.27 -2.12
N ALA A 57 4.94 -6.78 -2.95
CA ALA A 57 5.84 -5.70 -2.60
C ALA A 57 5.08 -4.39 -2.32
N THR A 58 4.06 -4.10 -3.12
CA THR A 58 3.19 -2.92 -2.91
C THR A 58 2.42 -3.02 -1.59
N LEU A 59 1.87 -4.20 -1.28
CA LEU A 59 1.21 -4.45 0.01
C LEU A 59 2.18 -4.35 1.19
N ALA A 60 3.40 -4.89 1.05
CA ALA A 60 4.45 -4.78 2.05
C ALA A 60 4.82 -3.30 2.30
N ALA A 61 4.92 -2.49 1.25
CA ALA A 61 5.16 -1.06 1.36
C ALA A 61 4.06 -0.34 2.13
N VAL A 62 2.78 -0.71 1.93
CA VAL A 62 1.65 -0.16 2.69
C VAL A 62 1.76 -0.52 4.18
N LEU A 63 2.12 -1.76 4.52
CA LEU A 63 2.31 -2.16 5.92
C LEU A 63 3.46 -1.39 6.57
N TRP A 64 4.59 -1.29 5.89
CA TRP A 64 5.76 -0.56 6.37
C TRP A 64 5.54 0.95 6.46
N LEU A 65 4.75 1.54 5.56
CA LEU A 65 4.34 2.94 5.63
C LEU A 65 3.65 3.23 6.97
N GLY A 66 2.74 2.36 7.42
CA GLY A 66 2.06 2.52 8.72
C GLY A 66 2.99 2.53 9.93
N ASN A 67 4.19 1.99 9.80
CA ASN A 67 5.21 1.95 10.86
C ASN A 67 6.12 3.18 10.87
N ILE A 68 6.08 4.03 9.83
CA ILE A 68 6.84 5.28 9.84
C ILE A 68 6.36 6.18 10.99
N SER A 69 7.33 6.58 11.80
CA SER A 69 7.13 7.42 12.98
C SER A 69 7.64 8.85 12.74
N PHE A 70 7.05 9.79 13.47
CA PHE A 70 7.38 11.21 13.39
C PHE A 70 7.77 11.74 14.77
N ARG A 71 8.72 12.67 14.83
CA ARG A 71 9.11 13.37 16.06
C ARG A 71 8.91 14.88 15.89
N VAL A 72 8.54 15.56 16.97
CA VAL A 72 8.57 17.04 17.03
C VAL A 72 9.96 17.48 17.49
N VAL A 73 10.58 18.40 16.75
CA VAL A 73 11.99 18.77 16.97
C VAL A 73 12.14 20.12 17.70
N ASP A 74 11.14 21.00 17.61
CA ASP A 74 11.21 22.32 18.24
C ASP A 74 9.87 22.83 18.79
N ASN A 75 9.94 23.98 19.47
CA ASN A 75 8.80 24.67 20.03
C ASN A 75 7.88 25.30 18.97
N GLU A 76 8.29 25.31 17.70
CA GLU A 76 7.49 25.77 16.55
C GLU A 76 6.67 24.62 15.93
N ASN A 77 6.68 23.44 16.57
CA ASN A 77 6.03 22.22 16.11
C ASN A 77 6.55 21.72 14.76
N HIS A 78 7.80 22.01 14.40
CA HIS A 78 8.41 21.37 13.24
C HIS A 78 8.57 19.87 13.49
N ILE A 79 8.28 19.10 12.45
CA ILE A 79 8.32 17.64 12.49
C ILE A 79 9.52 17.12 11.70
N GLU A 80 10.01 15.98 12.15
CA GLU A 80 11.01 15.19 11.45
C GLU A 80 10.55 13.75 11.38
N VAL A 81 10.76 13.12 10.22
CA VAL A 81 10.52 11.69 10.04
C VAL A 81 11.65 10.93 10.72
N VAL A 82 11.30 9.98 11.57
CA VAL A 82 12.30 9.13 12.22
C VAL A 82 12.95 8.25 11.17
N THR A 83 14.27 8.34 11.07
CA THR A 83 15.08 7.53 10.16
C THR A 83 15.27 6.14 10.79
N ASP A 84 14.33 5.26 10.53
CA ASP A 84 14.29 3.89 11.04
C ASP A 84 14.26 2.85 9.90
N GLU A 85 14.15 1.57 10.29
CA GLU A 85 14.00 0.46 9.34
C GLU A 85 12.77 0.62 8.44
N ALA A 86 11.68 1.19 8.95
CA ALA A 86 10.45 1.37 8.18
C ALA A 86 10.68 2.33 7.01
N LEU A 87 11.30 3.49 7.26
CA LEU A 87 11.61 4.45 6.20
C LEU A 87 12.50 3.84 5.12
N GLY A 88 13.57 3.14 5.51
CA GLY A 88 14.49 2.50 4.58
C GLY A 88 13.82 1.40 3.76
N THR A 89 12.98 0.59 4.40
CA THR A 89 12.26 -0.50 3.75
C THR A 89 11.21 0.04 2.76
N VAL A 90 10.43 1.05 3.12
CA VAL A 90 9.47 1.67 2.20
C VAL A 90 10.17 2.27 0.99
N ALA A 91 11.26 3.01 1.19
CA ALA A 91 12.02 3.60 0.09
C ALA A 91 12.53 2.54 -0.90
N ASN A 92 13.06 1.43 -0.38
CA ASN A 92 13.52 0.31 -1.20
C ASN A 92 12.37 -0.37 -1.97
N LEU A 93 11.24 -0.64 -1.31
CA LEU A 93 10.08 -1.30 -1.94
C LEU A 93 9.39 -0.42 -2.99
N MET A 94 9.35 0.90 -2.75
CA MET A 94 8.77 1.86 -3.70
C MET A 94 9.76 2.31 -4.79
N GLY A 95 11.05 1.94 -4.68
CA GLY A 95 12.08 2.35 -5.63
C GLY A 95 12.34 3.85 -5.63
N CYS A 96 12.19 4.53 -4.49
CA CYS A 96 12.40 5.97 -4.34
C CYS A 96 13.50 6.28 -3.32
N SER A 97 13.95 7.54 -3.29
CA SER A 97 14.93 7.96 -2.28
C SER A 97 14.26 8.18 -0.92
N GLN A 98 14.98 7.90 0.17
CA GLN A 98 14.50 8.21 1.52
C GLN A 98 14.25 9.72 1.67
N GLN A 99 15.06 10.57 1.03
CA GLN A 99 14.93 12.02 1.08
C GLN A 99 13.60 12.48 0.45
N ASP A 100 13.20 11.90 -0.68
CA ASP A 100 11.92 12.23 -1.32
C ASP A 100 10.74 11.84 -0.42
N LEU A 101 10.83 10.65 0.21
CA LEU A 101 9.79 10.18 1.13
C LEU A 101 9.69 11.07 2.37
N ILE A 102 10.83 11.48 2.96
CA ILE A 102 10.87 12.43 4.07
C ILE A 102 10.23 13.75 3.66
N LEU A 103 10.57 14.28 2.49
CA LEU A 103 10.04 15.56 2.01
C LEU A 103 8.52 15.52 1.83
N VAL A 104 8.01 14.45 1.22
CA VAL A 104 6.57 14.25 0.96
C VAL A 104 5.79 14.08 2.26
N LEU A 105 6.36 13.38 3.26
CA LEU A 105 5.69 13.12 4.53
C LEU A 105 5.84 14.27 5.55
N SER A 106 6.83 15.15 5.40
CA SER A 106 7.08 16.24 6.36
C SER A 106 6.65 17.63 5.87
N THR A 107 6.46 17.80 4.57
CA THR A 107 6.13 19.12 3.98
C THR A 107 4.94 19.04 3.04
N ARG A 108 4.25 20.18 2.91
CA ARG A 108 3.32 20.42 1.81
C ARG A 108 3.78 21.60 0.97
N LYS A 109 3.71 21.46 -0.35
CA LYS A 109 3.89 22.58 -1.28
C LYS A 109 2.58 23.34 -1.41
N ILE A 110 2.64 24.65 -1.16
CA ILE A 110 1.52 25.57 -1.34
C ILE A 110 1.87 26.48 -2.52
N GLN A 111 1.02 26.48 -3.55
CA GLN A 111 1.16 27.40 -4.66
C GLN A 111 0.61 28.78 -4.26
N ALA A 112 1.47 29.79 -4.26
CA ALA A 112 1.13 31.19 -3.98
C ALA A 112 1.38 32.03 -5.24
N GLY A 113 0.38 32.08 -6.13
CA GLY A 113 0.53 32.74 -7.43
C GLY A 113 1.52 31.99 -8.32
N LYS A 114 2.65 32.64 -8.69
CA LYS A 114 3.72 32.02 -9.48
C LYS A 114 4.76 31.27 -8.63
N ASP A 115 4.78 31.49 -7.31
CA ASP A 115 5.78 30.90 -6.43
C ASP A 115 5.22 29.66 -5.71
N SER A 116 6.10 28.70 -5.43
CA SER A 116 5.77 27.53 -4.61
C SER A 116 6.49 27.63 -3.26
N ILE A 117 5.71 27.68 -2.17
CA ILE A 117 6.25 27.74 -0.81
C ILE A 117 6.10 26.35 -0.18
N ALA A 118 7.19 25.78 0.33
CA ALA A 118 7.14 24.57 1.14
C ALA A 118 6.85 24.95 2.59
N LYS A 119 5.81 24.34 3.17
CA LYS A 119 5.45 24.51 4.58
C LYS A 119 5.55 23.18 5.30
N TRP A 120 6.18 23.17 6.47
CA TRP A 120 6.21 22.03 7.37
C TRP A 120 4.80 21.64 7.83
N LEU A 121 4.55 20.34 7.89
CA LEU A 121 3.32 19.78 8.43
C LEU A 121 3.37 19.71 9.95
N THR A 122 2.21 19.73 10.59
CA THR A 122 2.12 19.35 12.01
C THR A 122 2.18 17.83 12.16
N LEU A 123 2.41 17.32 13.38
CA LEU A 123 2.44 15.88 13.65
C LEU A 123 1.20 15.16 13.12
N GLN A 124 0.00 15.69 13.42
CA GLN A 124 -1.26 15.12 12.94
C GLN A 124 -1.34 15.13 11.41
N GLN A 125 -0.95 16.25 10.77
CA GLN A 125 -0.99 16.36 9.31
C GLN A 125 -0.05 15.38 8.61
N ALA A 126 1.10 15.07 9.20
CA ALA A 126 2.02 14.08 8.65
C ALA A 126 1.52 12.65 8.82
N MET A 127 0.90 12.34 9.96
CA MET A 127 0.19 11.07 10.14
C MET A 127 -0.94 10.91 9.12
N ASP A 128 -1.76 11.95 8.93
CA ASP A 128 -2.84 11.96 7.95
C ASP A 128 -2.28 11.82 6.52
N ALA A 129 -1.16 12.47 6.19
CA ALA A 129 -0.51 12.38 4.89
C ALA A 129 0.03 10.97 4.61
N ARG A 130 0.68 10.33 5.60
CA ARG A 130 1.13 8.93 5.53
C ARG A 130 -0.04 7.98 5.30
N ASP A 131 -1.13 8.15 6.05
CA ASP A 131 -2.31 7.30 5.93
C ASP A 131 -3.04 7.52 4.61
N ALA A 132 -3.09 8.77 4.12
CA ALA A 132 -3.63 9.10 2.81
C ALA A 132 -2.79 8.48 1.68
N LEU A 133 -1.45 8.52 1.78
CA LEU A 133 -0.56 7.88 0.83
C LEU A 133 -0.77 6.36 0.82
N SER A 134 -0.85 5.74 1.99
CA SER A 134 -1.10 4.29 2.12
C SER A 134 -2.43 3.88 1.50
N LYS A 135 -3.52 4.62 1.76
CA LYS A 135 -4.83 4.41 1.15
C LYS A 135 -4.79 4.59 -0.36
N PHE A 136 -4.08 5.61 -0.85
CA PHE A 136 -3.94 5.86 -2.28
C PHE A 136 -3.22 4.70 -2.98
N ILE A 137 -2.10 4.23 -2.43
CA ILE A 137 -1.34 3.10 -2.98
C ILE A 137 -2.21 1.84 -3.02
N TYR A 138 -2.90 1.53 -1.91
CA TYR A 138 -3.79 0.37 -1.84
C TYR A 138 -4.94 0.46 -2.86
N ALA A 139 -5.57 1.63 -2.98
CA ALA A 139 -6.64 1.85 -3.94
C ALA A 139 -6.15 1.67 -5.39
N ARG A 140 -4.97 2.20 -5.73
CA ARG A 140 -4.38 2.03 -7.07
C ARG A 140 -3.99 0.60 -7.37
N LEU A 141 -3.50 -0.14 -6.38
CA LEU A 141 -3.24 -1.56 -6.52
C LEU A 141 -4.54 -2.33 -6.81
N PHE A 142 -5.62 -2.02 -6.09
CA PHE A 142 -6.91 -2.65 -6.29
C PHE A 142 -7.49 -2.33 -7.67
N ASP A 143 -7.46 -1.07 -8.10
CA ASP A 143 -7.87 -0.65 -9.45
C ASP A 143 -7.13 -1.46 -10.53
N TRP A 144 -5.81 -1.60 -10.36
CA TRP A 144 -4.96 -2.36 -11.28
C TRP A 144 -5.33 -3.86 -11.29
N LEU A 145 -5.59 -4.48 -10.13
CA LEU A 145 -6.03 -5.88 -10.05
C LEU A 145 -7.34 -6.10 -10.80
N VAL A 146 -8.32 -5.20 -10.61
CA VAL A 146 -9.60 -5.23 -11.34
C VAL A 146 -9.37 -5.11 -12.84
N GLU A 147 -8.48 -4.22 -13.28
CA GLU A 147 -8.13 -4.08 -14.69
C GLU A 147 -7.52 -5.36 -15.27
N GLN A 148 -6.61 -6.04 -14.54
CA GLN A 148 -6.03 -7.31 -14.99
C GLN A 148 -7.08 -8.41 -15.11
N VAL A 149 -7.98 -8.53 -14.14
CA VAL A 149 -9.09 -9.50 -14.19
C VAL A 149 -9.98 -9.22 -15.40
N ASN A 150 -10.35 -7.96 -15.63
CA ASN A 150 -11.16 -7.57 -16.78
C ASN A 150 -10.47 -7.90 -18.11
N LYS A 151 -9.16 -7.64 -18.24
CA LYS A 151 -8.36 -8.03 -19.41
C LYS A 151 -8.33 -9.54 -19.61
N SER A 152 -8.24 -10.32 -18.54
CA SER A 152 -8.23 -11.79 -18.63
C SER A 152 -9.59 -12.37 -19.04
N LEU A 153 -10.69 -11.67 -18.78
CA LEU A 153 -12.06 -12.08 -19.13
C LEU A 153 -12.53 -11.52 -20.48
N GLU A 154 -11.73 -10.68 -21.12
CA GLU A 154 -12.11 -10.04 -22.38
C GLU A 154 -12.31 -11.08 -23.50
N VAL A 155 -13.54 -11.16 -24.00
CA VAL A 155 -13.97 -12.09 -25.06
C VAL A 155 -13.77 -11.55 -26.49
N GLY A 156 -13.12 -10.41 -26.64
CA GLY A 156 -12.84 -9.77 -27.94
C GLY A 156 -14.11 -9.51 -28.77
N ASN A 157 -14.03 -9.75 -30.08
CA ASN A 157 -15.12 -9.50 -31.03
C ASN A 157 -16.23 -10.57 -31.02
N TRP A 158 -16.18 -11.57 -30.15
CA TRP A 158 -17.16 -12.68 -30.11
C TRP A 158 -18.43 -12.33 -29.31
N ARG A 159 -18.87 -11.07 -29.34
CA ARG A 159 -20.03 -10.62 -28.57
C ARG A 159 -21.30 -11.22 -29.16
N THR A 160 -21.93 -12.14 -28.42
CA THR A 160 -23.21 -12.77 -28.77
C THR A 160 -24.42 -11.85 -28.61
N GLY A 161 -24.20 -10.54 -28.34
CA GLY A 161 -25.24 -9.51 -28.22
C GLY A 161 -26.14 -9.63 -26.98
N ARG A 162 -25.91 -10.62 -26.11
CA ARG A 162 -26.70 -10.87 -24.90
C ARG A 162 -25.76 -10.99 -23.69
N SER A 163 -26.13 -10.37 -22.57
CA SER A 163 -25.38 -10.45 -21.31
C SER A 163 -26.34 -10.59 -20.12
N ILE A 164 -25.92 -11.33 -19.10
CA ILE A 164 -26.57 -11.38 -17.80
C ILE A 164 -25.62 -10.70 -16.81
N SER A 165 -26.12 -9.69 -16.09
CA SER A 165 -25.36 -8.95 -15.09
C SER A 165 -25.82 -9.33 -13.69
N ILE A 166 -24.87 -9.66 -12.82
CA ILE A 166 -25.11 -9.96 -11.41
C ILE A 166 -24.64 -8.73 -10.61
N LEU A 167 -25.49 -8.23 -9.70
CA LEU A 167 -25.17 -7.10 -8.84
C LEU A 167 -24.98 -7.62 -7.40
N ASP A 168 -23.78 -7.41 -6.87
CA ASP A 168 -23.41 -7.66 -5.48
C ASP A 168 -22.75 -6.40 -4.92
N ILE A 169 -23.39 -5.81 -3.91
CA ILE A 169 -22.95 -4.57 -3.25
C ILE A 169 -23.09 -4.75 -1.74
N TYR A 170 -22.28 -4.02 -0.98
CA TYR A 170 -22.41 -3.99 0.47
C TYR A 170 -23.82 -3.51 0.88
N GLY A 171 -24.38 -4.15 1.91
CA GLY A 171 -25.71 -3.83 2.47
C GLY A 171 -25.68 -2.76 3.54
#